data_AF-A0A523HA10-F1
#
_entry.id   AF-A0A523HA10-F1
#
_cell.length_a   1.000
_cell.length_b   1.000
_cell.length_c   1.000
_cell.angle_alpha   90.00
_cell.angle_beta   90.00
_cell.angle_gamma   90.00
#
_symmetry.space_group_name_H-M   'P 1'
#
loop_
_entity.id
_entity.type
_entity.pdbx_description
1 polymer ?
#
loop_
_entity_poly.entity_id
_entity_poly.type
_entity_poly.pdbx_seq_one_letter_code
_entity_poly.pdbx_strand_id
1 'polypeptide(L)'
;LFILSSAWEGLGIVLVEALYCGIPVVSTDCESGPREILKDGEYGQLVSVGDVNAMARAIETVLTDQSSSPPEESWYPFELQTVVSQYQEVLLGT
;
A
#
# COMPACT_ATOMS: atom_id res chain seq x y z
N LEU A 1 -0.64 -5.63 11.73
CA LEU A 1 -1.04 -4.30 11.25
C LEU A 1 0.21 -3.45 11.07
N PHE A 2 0.39 -2.86 9.89
CA PHE A 2 1.40 -1.85 9.60
C PHE A 2 0.72 -0.49 9.41
N ILE A 3 1.33 0.58 9.93
CA ILE A 3 0.76 1.93 9.89
C ILE A 3 1.79 2.88 9.28
N LEU A 4 1.40 3.57 8.21
CA LEU A 4 2.20 4.64 7.60
C LEU A 4 1.49 5.98 7.79
N SER A 5 2.09 6.89 8.55
CA SER A 5 1.54 8.23 8.82
C SER A 5 2.32 9.35 8.11
N SER A 6 3.03 9.00 7.04
CA SER A 6 3.85 9.93 6.27
C SER A 6 3.04 11.09 5.69
N ALA A 7 3.65 12.27 5.66
CA ALA A 7 3.09 13.42 4.93
C ALA A 7 3.52 13.44 3.46
N TRP A 8 4.61 12.73 3.12
CA TRP A 8 5.23 12.70 1.80
C TRP A 8 5.93 11.36 1.59
N GLU A 9 5.83 10.81 0.39
CA GLU A 9 6.56 9.61 -0.03
C GLU A 9 7.04 9.78 -1.48
N GLY A 10 8.14 9.09 -1.83
CA GLY A 10 8.50 8.92 -3.24
C GLY A 10 7.65 7.85 -3.91
N LEU A 11 7.46 6.72 -3.21
CA LEU A 11 6.57 5.62 -3.58
C LEU A 11 5.99 4.97 -2.31
N GLY A 12 6.80 4.79 -1.26
CA GLY A 12 6.40 4.10 -0.04
C GLY A 12 6.60 2.59 -0.13
N ILE A 13 7.83 2.15 -0.46
CA ILE A 13 8.19 0.72 -0.62
C ILE A 13 7.79 -0.14 0.59
N VAL A 14 7.85 0.42 1.79
CA VAL A 14 7.42 -0.24 3.04
C VAL A 14 5.95 -0.69 3.01
N LEU A 15 5.08 -0.06 2.21
CA LEU A 15 3.72 -0.53 1.99
C LEU A 15 3.72 -1.85 1.20
N VAL A 16 4.51 -1.93 0.13
CA VAL A 16 4.66 -3.16 -0.66
C VAL A 16 5.22 -4.30 0.19
N GLU A 17 6.22 -4.01 1.02
CA GLU A 17 6.79 -4.99 1.97
C GLU A 17 5.73 -5.49 2.97
N ALA A 18 4.91 -4.59 3.52
CA ALA A 18 3.83 -4.96 4.43
C ALA A 18 2.77 -5.83 3.75
N LEU A 19 2.39 -5.48 2.51
CA LEU A 19 1.49 -6.30 1.69
C LEU A 19 2.08 -7.70 1.48
N TYR A 20 3.34 -7.80 1.03
CA TYR A 20 4.05 -9.07 0.82
C TYR A 20 4.11 -9.95 2.08
N CYS A 21 4.23 -9.33 3.26
CA CYS A 21 4.19 -10.05 4.53
C CYS A 21 2.77 -10.50 4.96
N GLY A 22 1.73 -10.24 4.16
CA GLY A 22 0.33 -10.53 4.49
C GLY A 22 -0.19 -9.70 5.67
N ILE A 23 0.40 -8.52 5.91
CA ILE A 23 0.07 -7.66 7.04
C ILE A 23 -0.94 -6.59 6.60
N PRO A 24 -2.11 -6.46 7.27
CA PRO A 24 -3.04 -5.37 7.01
C PRO A 24 -2.39 -3.99 7.16
N VAL A 25 -2.76 -3.05 6.29
CA VAL A 25 -2.15 -1.71 6.20
C VAL A 25 -3.18 -0.62 6.47
N VAL A 26 -2.77 0.40 7.24
CA VAL A 26 -3.42 1.71 7.29
C VAL A 26 -2.37 2.75 6.89
N SER A 27 -2.69 3.59 5.91
CA SER A 27 -1.77 4.63 5.43
C SER A 27 -2.47 5.97 5.32
N THR A 28 -1.72 7.05 5.48
CA THR A 28 -2.11 8.33 4.91
C THR A 28 -2.11 8.25 3.38
N ASP A 29 -3.03 8.97 2.76
CA ASP A 29 -3.10 9.26 1.33
C ASP A 29 -2.25 10.50 1.01
N CYS A 30 -0.94 10.36 1.20
CA CYS A 30 0.02 11.40 0.82
C CYS A 30 0.47 11.23 -0.64
N GLU A 31 0.86 12.32 -1.28
CA GLU A 31 1.55 12.26 -2.56
C GLU A 31 3.02 11.88 -2.32
N SER A 32 3.59 10.88 -3.00
CA SER A 32 3.03 9.96 -4.00
C SER A 32 3.18 8.50 -3.57
N GLY A 33 2.29 7.63 -4.04
CA GLY A 33 2.44 6.17 -3.97
C GLY A 33 1.42 5.40 -3.11
N PRO A 34 1.03 5.81 -1.88
CA PRO A 34 0.10 5.04 -1.06
C PRO A 34 -1.22 4.67 -1.76
N ARG A 35 -1.83 5.62 -2.47
CA ARG A 35 -3.05 5.39 -3.26
C ARG A 35 -2.85 4.37 -4.38
N GLU A 36 -1.72 4.45 -5.07
CA GLU A 36 -1.39 3.56 -6.19
C GLU A 36 -1.11 2.15 -5.69
N ILE A 37 -0.29 2.00 -4.64
CA ILE A 37 0.07 0.71 -4.04
C ILE A 37 -1.15 0.03 -3.42
N LEU A 38 -1.99 0.79 -2.70
CA LEU A 38 -3.16 0.23 -2.02
C LEU A 38 -4.40 0.17 -2.91
N LYS A 39 -4.27 0.48 -4.21
CA LYS A 39 -5.33 0.44 -5.22
C LYS A 39 -6.60 1.16 -4.75
N ASP A 40 -6.47 2.47 -4.53
CA ASP A 40 -7.54 3.34 -4.01
C ASP A 40 -8.21 2.85 -2.71
N GLY A 41 -7.47 2.05 -1.92
CA GLY A 41 -7.90 1.53 -0.63
C GLY A 41 -8.44 0.10 -0.66
N GLU A 42 -8.37 -0.60 -1.80
CA GLU A 42 -8.76 -2.01 -1.91
C GLU A 42 -7.86 -2.93 -1.07
N TYR A 43 -6.56 -2.61 -0.95
CA TYR A 43 -5.57 -3.44 -0.24
C TYR A 43 -5.19 -2.94 1.16
N GLY A 44 -5.78 -1.82 1.61
CA GLY A 44 -5.51 -1.22 2.92
C GLY A 44 -6.27 0.09 3.09
N GLN A 45 -6.45 0.56 4.32
CA GLN A 45 -7.20 1.80 4.54
C GLN A 45 -6.36 3.04 4.27
N LEU A 46 -6.97 4.01 3.58
CA LEU A 46 -6.38 5.32 3.29
C LEU A 46 -7.09 6.42 4.10
N VAL A 47 -6.31 7.29 4.74
CA VAL A 47 -6.81 8.45 5.49
C VAL A 47 -6.12 9.73 5.04
N SER A 48 -6.74 10.89 5.24
CA SER A 48 -6.11 12.17 4.89
C SER A 48 -4.87 12.45 5.74
N VAL A 49 -3.85 13.07 5.13
CA VAL A 49 -2.63 13.49 5.84
C VAL A 49 -3.00 14.43 7.00
N GLY A 50 -2.48 14.10 8.20
CA GLY A 50 -2.71 14.88 9.41
C GLY A 50 -4.06 14.65 10.10
N ASP A 51 -4.98 13.84 9.54
CA ASP A 51 -6.22 13.48 10.22
C ASP A 51 -5.97 12.35 11.24
N VAL A 52 -5.51 12.76 12.41
CA VAL A 52 -5.23 11.86 13.55
C VAL A 52 -6.46 11.05 13.96
N ASN A 53 -7.65 11.65 13.88
CA ASN A 53 -8.87 10.98 14.29
C ASN A 53 -9.29 9.91 13.27
N ALA A 54 -9.14 10.17 11.98
CA ALA A 54 -9.37 9.16 10.95
C ALA A 54 -8.36 8.02 11.05
N MET A 55 -7.08 8.32 11.27
CA MET A 55 -6.04 7.31 11.49
C MET A 55 -6.37 6.42 12.69
N ALA A 56 -6.76 7.00 13.83
CA ALA A 56 -7.13 6.24 15.02
C ALA A 56 -8.33 5.30 14.76
N ARG A 57 -9.40 5.80 14.12
CA ARG A 57 -10.56 4.98 13.76
C ARG A 57 -10.19 3.85 12.81
N ALA A 58 -9.35 4.12 11.82
CA ALA A 58 -8.89 3.11 10.86
C ALA A 58 -8.10 1.98 11.56
N ILE A 59 -7.20 2.35 12.46
CA ILE A 59 -6.45 1.39 13.28
C ILE A 59 -7.41 0.54 14.13
N GLU A 60 -8.37 1.17 14.82
CA GLU A 60 -9.37 0.44 15.60
C GLU A 60 -10.16 -0.54 14.75
N THR A 61 -10.71 -0.10 13.61
CA THR A 61 -11.45 -0.95 12.67
C THR A 61 -10.63 -2.18 12.27
N VAL A 62 -9.38 -2.00 11.86
CA VAL A 62 -8.53 -3.12 11.42
C VAL A 62 -8.16 -4.08 12.55
N LEU A 63 -8.07 -3.60 13.81
CA LEU A 63 -7.78 -4.45 14.96
C LEU A 63 -9.02 -5.17 15.50
N THR A 64 -10.22 -4.62 15.32
CA THR A 64 -11.47 -5.20 15.85
C THR A 64 -12.22 -6.05 14.84
N ASP A 65 -12.21 -5.67 13.56
CA ASP A 65 -12.69 -6.54 12.51
C ASP A 65 -11.61 -7.57 12.19
N GLN A 66 -11.99 -8.80 11.85
CA GLN A 66 -11.07 -9.75 11.22
C GLN A 66 -10.76 -9.24 9.81
N SER A 67 -9.95 -8.20 9.70
CA SER A 67 -9.48 -7.70 8.41
C SER A 67 -8.80 -8.87 7.69
N SER A 68 -9.22 -9.15 6.46
CA SER A 68 -8.56 -10.15 5.64
C SER A 68 -7.10 -9.73 5.42
N SER A 69 -6.18 -10.68 5.52
CA SER A 69 -4.82 -10.46 5.04
C SER A 69 -4.85 -9.95 3.59
N PRO A 70 -3.96 -9.02 3.23
CA PRO A 70 -3.82 -8.60 1.84
C PRO A 70 -3.63 -9.80 0.92
N PRO A 71 -4.29 -9.84 -0.25
CA PRO A 71 -4.20 -10.95 -1.17
C PRO A 71 -2.91 -10.84 -2.01
N GLU A 72 -2.47 -11.94 -2.62
CA GLU A 72 -1.20 -12.01 -3.37
C GLU A 72 -1.13 -11.01 -4.53
N GLU A 73 -2.27 -10.71 -5.14
CA GLU A 73 -2.42 -9.73 -6.20
C GLU A 73 -2.01 -8.31 -5.78
N SER A 74 -1.99 -8.02 -4.47
CA SER A 74 -1.64 -6.68 -3.95
C SER A 74 -0.15 -6.34 -4.09
N TRP A 75 0.74 -7.33 -4.16
CA TRP A 75 2.17 -7.10 -4.39
C TRP A 75 2.69 -7.61 -5.74
N TYR A 76 1.87 -8.37 -6.48
CA TYR A 76 2.23 -8.89 -7.81
C TYR A 76 2.80 -7.83 -8.80
N PRO A 77 2.27 -6.58 -8.87
CA PRO A 77 2.84 -5.54 -9.73
C PRO A 77 4.29 -5.17 -9.43
N PHE A 78 4.75 -5.44 -8.21
CA PHE A 78 6.08 -5.06 -7.70
C PHE A 78 7.07 -6.24 -7.68
N GLU A 79 6.65 -7.41 -8.17
CA GLU A 79 7.55 -8.56 -8.28
C GLU A 79 8.65 -8.35 -9.31
N LEU A 80 9.81 -8.97 -9.06
CA LEU A 80 10.99 -8.85 -9.92
C LEU A 80 10.67 -9.12 -11.39
N GLN A 81 9.95 -10.19 -11.69
CA GLN A 81 9.65 -10.55 -13.09
C GLN A 81 8.72 -9.53 -13.73
N THR A 82 7.66 -9.11 -13.02
CA THR A 82 6.72 -8.09 -13.49
C THR A 82 7.44 -6.78 -13.81
N VAL A 83 8.29 -6.32 -12.89
CA VAL A 83 9.06 -5.08 -13.06
C VAL A 83 10.07 -5.23 -14.20
N VAL A 84 10.84 -6.33 -14.26
CA VAL A 84 11.81 -6.55 -15.35
C VAL A 84 11.14 -6.53 -16.72
N SER A 85 9.98 -7.19 -16.86
CA SER A 85 9.21 -7.16 -18.12
C SER A 85 8.75 -5.75 -18.50
N GLN A 86 8.30 -4.93 -17.53
CA GLN A 86 7.95 -3.52 -17.79
C GLN A 86 9.15 -2.70 -18.25
N TYR A 87 10.33 -2.90 -17.65
CA TYR A 87 11.56 -2.24 -18.09
C TYR A 87 11.99 -2.69 -19.49
N GLN A 88 11.86 -3.97 -19.82
CA GLN A 88 12.15 -4.49 -21.16
C GLN A 88 11.25 -3.85 -22.21
N GLU A 89 9.95 -3.77 -21.95
CA GLU A 89 9.00 -3.10 -22.85
C GLU A 89 9.39 -1.64 -23.10
N VAL A 90 9.70 -0.89 -22.03
CA VAL A 90 10.06 0.54 -22.15
C VAL A 90 11.40 0.74 -22.89
N LEU A 91 12.40 -0.10 -22.61
CA LEU A 91 13.76 0.10 -23.12
C LEU A 91 14.00 -0.55 -24.49
N LEU A 92 13.31 -1.65 -24.78
CA LEU A 92 13.54 -2.50 -25.95
C LEU A 92 12.33 -2.56 -26.89
N GLY A 93 11.13 -2.22 -26.41
CA GLY A 93 9.88 -2.32 -27.19
C GLY A 93 9.50 -3.76 -27.54
N THR A 94 9.86 -4.72 -26.68
CA THR A 94 9.68 -6.17 -26.86
C THR A 94 9.11 -6.82 -25.62
#